data_AF-A0A7V3BGE1-F1
#
_entry.id   AF-A0A7V3BGE1-F1
#
_cell.length_a   1.000
_cell.length_b   1.000
_cell.length_c   1.000
_cell.angle_alpha   90.00
_cell.angle_beta   90.00
_cell.angle_gamma   90.00
#
_symmetry.space_group_name_H-M   'P 1'
#
loop_
_entity.id
_entity.type
_entity.pdbx_description
1 polymer ?
#
loop_
_entity_poly.entity_id
_entity_poly.type
_entity_poly.pdbx_seq_one_letter_code
_entity_poly.pdbx_strand_id
1 'polypeptide(L)'
;MARNNAERFYTPELYRLKGELLLQSNMVSTEEAEVCFRQALEIARKQQAKSLELRAALSVARLWQLQGKQEAARQILVATYRWFTEGFATLDLQDARALLEVLQ
;
A
#
# COMPACT_ATOMS: atom_id res chain seq x y z
N MET A 1 14.07 16.63 -30.69
CA MET A 1 12.71 16.17 -30.35
C MET A 1 12.83 14.97 -29.42
N ALA A 2 12.83 15.19 -28.11
CA ALA A 2 12.95 14.13 -27.12
C ALA A 2 11.54 13.60 -26.80
N ARG A 3 11.35 12.32 -27.10
CA ARG A 3 10.12 11.55 -26.94
C ARG A 3 9.59 11.59 -25.50
N ASN A 4 8.27 11.71 -25.38
CA ASN A 4 7.43 11.51 -24.20
C ASN A 4 8.01 10.51 -23.19
N ASN A 5 8.54 11.02 -22.08
CA ASN A 5 8.91 10.20 -20.91
C ASN A 5 7.93 10.38 -19.75
N ALA A 6 6.89 11.20 -19.92
CA ALA A 6 5.87 11.46 -18.90
C ALA A 6 4.84 10.32 -18.76
N GLU A 7 4.76 9.40 -19.74
CA GLU A 7 3.76 8.31 -19.77
C GLU A 7 4.24 7.00 -19.12
N ARG A 8 5.49 6.93 -18.63
CA ARG A 8 6.06 5.74 -17.96
C ARG A 8 6.30 5.89 -16.45
N PHE A 9 6.06 7.07 -15.87
CA PHE A 9 6.17 7.28 -14.42
C PHE A 9 4.79 7.31 -13.77
N TYR A 10 4.12 6.14 -13.72
CA TYR A 10 3.05 6.00 -12.74
C TYR A 10 3.69 5.87 -11.37
N THR A 11 3.53 6.88 -10.53
CA THR A 11 4.03 6.84 -9.15
C THR A 11 3.21 5.82 -8.35
N PRO A 12 3.82 5.05 -7.43
CA PRO A 12 3.09 4.20 -6.50
C PRO A 12 1.95 4.94 -5.80
N GLU A 13 2.18 6.21 -5.46
CA GLU A 13 1.21 7.06 -4.77
C GLU A 13 -0.03 7.36 -5.60
N LEU A 14 0.08 7.50 -6.93
CA LEU A 14 -1.09 7.74 -7.77
C LEU A 14 -2.06 6.55 -7.70
N TYR A 15 -1.53 5.34 -7.83
CA TYR A 15 -2.34 4.12 -7.72
C TYR A 15 -2.88 3.92 -6.31
N ARG A 16 -2.08 4.21 -5.27
CA ARG A 16 -2.55 4.14 -3.89
C ARG A 16 -3.71 5.12 -3.66
N LEU A 17 -3.56 6.38 -4.02
CA LEU A 17 -4.62 7.40 -3.88
C LEU A 17 -5.87 7.05 -4.69
N LYS A 18 -5.71 6.51 -5.91
CA LYS A 18 -6.84 5.99 -6.69
C LYS A 18 -7.60 4.91 -5.92
N GLY A 19 -6.90 3.93 -5.33
CA GLY A 19 -7.54 2.90 -4.51
C GLY A 19 -8.31 3.46 -3.31
N GLU A 20 -7.75 4.43 -2.59
CA GLU A 20 -8.43 5.10 -1.46
C GLU A 20 -9.70 5.82 -1.92
N LEU A 21 -9.65 6.53 -3.04
CA LEU A 21 -10.81 7.22 -3.60
C LEU A 21 -11.92 6.24 -4.03
N LEU A 22 -11.54 5.08 -4.59
CA LEU A 22 -12.50 4.03 -4.95
C LEU A 22 -13.21 3.48 -3.69
N LEU A 23 -12.47 3.22 -2.61
CA LEU A 23 -13.09 2.81 -1.33
C LEU A 23 -14.02 3.87 -0.75
N GLN A 24 -13.70 5.15 -0.87
CA GLN A 24 -14.55 6.24 -0.37
C GLN A 24 -15.83 6.45 -1.19
N SER A 25 -15.77 6.13 -2.49
CA SER A 25 -16.86 6.44 -3.43
C SER A 25 -18.15 5.63 -3.19
N ASN A 26 -18.16 4.63 -2.29
CA ASN A 26 -19.30 3.78 -1.92
C ASN A 26 -20.06 3.08 -3.07
N MET A 27 -19.65 3.30 -4.32
CA MET A 27 -20.26 2.81 -5.55
C MET A 27 -19.36 1.80 -6.29
N VAL A 28 -18.11 1.65 -5.87
CA VAL A 28 -17.11 0.80 -6.52
C VAL A 28 -16.74 -0.39 -5.63
N SER A 29 -16.53 -1.53 -6.28
CA SER A 29 -16.17 -2.80 -5.65
C SER A 29 -14.79 -2.74 -5.00
N THR A 30 -14.66 -3.34 -3.82
CA THR A 30 -13.41 -3.43 -3.05
C THR A 30 -12.26 -4.06 -3.85
N GLU A 31 -12.59 -4.89 -4.83
CA GLU A 31 -11.67 -5.57 -5.72
C GLU A 31 -10.91 -4.59 -6.62
N GLU A 32 -11.55 -3.54 -7.14
CA GLU A 32 -10.86 -2.53 -7.96
C GLU A 32 -9.87 -1.70 -7.15
N ALA A 33 -10.23 -1.38 -5.90
CA ALA A 33 -9.32 -0.76 -4.96
C ALA A 33 -8.12 -1.66 -4.64
N GLU A 34 -8.36 -2.96 -4.42
CA GLU A 34 -7.29 -3.94 -4.20
C GLU A 34 -6.32 -3.99 -5.40
N VAL A 35 -6.84 -4.01 -6.64
CA VAL A 35 -6.01 -3.97 -7.85
C VAL A 35 -5.13 -2.73 -7.87
N CYS A 36 -5.68 -1.55 -7.55
CA CYS A 36 -4.91 -0.32 -7.49
C CYS A 36 -3.81 -0.38 -6.42
N PHE A 37 -4.10 -0.88 -5.22
CA PHE A 37 -3.09 -0.99 -4.16
C PHE A 37 -1.99 -2.00 -4.50
N ARG A 38 -2.34 -3.13 -5.13
CA ARG A 38 -1.35 -4.12 -5.59
C ARG A 38 -0.44 -3.54 -6.69
N GLN A 39 -0.98 -2.75 -7.61
CA GLN A 39 -0.18 -2.03 -8.61
C GLN A 39 0.78 -1.03 -7.96
N ALA A 40 0.30 -0.25 -6.98
CA ALA A 40 1.15 0.65 -6.20
C ALA A 40 2.32 -0.10 -5.54
N LEU A 41 2.02 -1.22 -4.89
CA LEU A 41 3.01 -2.06 -4.20
C LEU A 41 4.05 -2.63 -5.16
N GLU A 42 3.61 -3.16 -6.32
CA GLU A 42 4.51 -3.71 -7.33
C GLU A 42 5.47 -2.65 -7.87
N ILE A 43 4.95 -1.45 -8.17
CA ILE A 43 5.77 -0.35 -8.68
C ILE A 43 6.74 0.13 -7.60
N ALA A 44 6.29 0.26 -6.34
CA ALA A 44 7.15 0.68 -5.23
C ALA A 44 8.31 -0.31 -5.02
N ARG A 45 8.03 -1.61 -5.08
CA ARG A 45 9.05 -2.68 -5.01
C ARG A 45 10.05 -2.58 -6.16
N LYS A 46 9.55 -2.42 -7.39
CA LYS A 46 10.41 -2.25 -8.59
C LYS A 46 11.32 -1.02 -8.49
N GLN A 47 10.82 0.05 -7.88
CA GLN A 47 11.57 1.29 -7.65
C GLN A 47 12.43 1.26 -6.39
N GLN A 48 12.37 0.19 -5.58
CA GLN A 48 13.00 0.09 -4.25
C GLN A 48 12.61 1.26 -3.32
N ALA A 49 11.42 1.84 -3.51
CA ALA A 49 10.92 2.97 -2.75
C ALA A 49 10.25 2.47 -1.46
N LYS A 50 11.06 2.12 -0.45
CA LYS A 50 10.60 1.45 0.78
C LYS A 50 9.42 2.15 1.47
N SER A 51 9.48 3.47 1.62
CA SER A 51 8.39 4.25 2.24
C SER A 51 7.09 4.14 1.45
N LEU A 52 7.15 4.19 0.12
CA LEU A 52 5.97 4.01 -0.74
C LEU A 52 5.47 2.57 -0.72
N GLU A 53 6.37 1.59 -0.61
CA GLU A 53 6.02 0.19 -0.45
C GLU A 53 5.23 -0.02 0.85
N LEU A 54 5.69 0.56 1.96
CA LEU A 54 5.01 0.48 3.26
C LEU A 54 3.60 1.06 3.19
N ARG A 55 3.45 2.24 2.58
CA ARG A 55 2.14 2.89 2.44
C ARG A 55 1.17 2.08 1.58
N ALA A 56 1.65 1.49 0.48
CA ALA A 56 0.83 0.59 -0.34
C ALA A 56 0.46 -0.69 0.43
N ALA A 57 1.41 -1.30 1.13
CA ALA A 57 1.17 -2.50 1.95
C ALA A 57 0.15 -2.24 3.07
N LEU A 58 0.21 -1.07 3.71
CA LEU A 58 -0.78 -0.61 4.68
C LEU A 58 -2.19 -0.56 4.09
N SER A 59 -2.36 0.06 2.91
CA SER A 59 -3.67 0.13 2.25
C SER A 59 -4.19 -1.27 1.89
N VAL A 60 -3.34 -2.18 1.38
CA VAL A 60 -3.73 -3.58 1.13
C VAL A 60 -4.14 -4.28 2.43
N ALA A 61 -3.35 -4.15 3.49
CA ALA A 61 -3.62 -4.80 4.77
C ALA A 61 -4.92 -4.31 5.41
N ARG A 62 -5.20 -3.00 5.38
CA ARG A 62 -6.48 -2.44 5.87
C ARG A 62 -7.67 -2.98 5.07
N LEU A 63 -7.55 -3.05 3.75
CA LEU A 63 -8.61 -3.60 2.91
C LEU A 63 -8.87 -5.08 3.23
N TRP A 64 -7.81 -5.89 3.33
CA TRP A 64 -7.94 -7.30 3.67
C TRP A 64 -8.46 -7.54 5.09
N GLN A 65 -8.11 -6.67 6.04
CA GLN A 65 -8.72 -6.68 7.38
C GLN A 65 -10.23 -6.50 7.31
N LEU A 66 -10.72 -5.51 6.54
CA LEU A 66 -12.15 -5.28 6.35
C LEU A 66 -12.86 -6.45 5.66
N GLN A 67 -12.14 -7.21 4.84
CA GLN A 67 -12.64 -8.42 4.17
C GLN A 67 -12.49 -9.69 5.04
N GLY A 68 -12.04 -9.58 6.30
CA GLY A 68 -11.82 -10.73 7.19
C GLY A 68 -10.59 -11.59 6.87
N LYS A 69 -9.73 -11.14 5.95
CA LYS A 69 -8.49 -11.83 5.53
C LYS A 69 -7.31 -11.46 6.45
N GLN A 70 -7.48 -11.64 7.76
CA GLN A 70 -6.56 -11.15 8.80
C GLN A 70 -5.13 -11.67 8.63
N GLU A 71 -4.94 -12.98 8.42
CA GLU A 71 -3.59 -13.55 8.29
C GLU A 71 -2.87 -13.05 7.03
N ALA A 72 -3.57 -12.89 5.91
CA ALA A 72 -2.98 -12.32 4.69
C ALA A 72 -2.57 -10.85 4.90
N ALA A 73 -3.41 -10.06 5.57
CA ALA A 73 -3.11 -8.67 5.93
C ALA A 73 -1.87 -8.56 6.84
N ARG A 74 -1.77 -9.46 7.81
CA ARG A 74 -0.61 -9.54 8.70
C ARG A 74 0.66 -9.90 7.94
N GLN A 75 0.62 -10.94 7.11
CA GLN A 75 1.80 -11.43 6.37
C GLN A 75 2.41 -10.35 5.47
N ILE A 76 1.57 -9.65 4.69
CA ILE A 76 2.08 -8.61 3.79
C ILE A 76 2.68 -7.43 4.56
N LEU A 77 2.05 -7.03 5.66
CA LEU A 77 2.50 -5.89 6.45
C LEU A 77 3.77 -6.21 7.24
N VAL A 78 3.87 -7.41 7.85
CA VAL A 78 5.10 -7.88 8.52
C VAL A 78 6.27 -7.93 7.53
N ALA A 79 6.04 -8.47 6.33
CA ALA A 79 7.08 -8.60 5.32
C ALA A 79 7.68 -7.24 4.95
N THR A 80 6.86 -6.20 4.77
CA THR A 80 7.35 -4.86 4.43
C THR A 80 7.88 -4.10 5.67
N TYR A 81 7.24 -4.22 6.83
CA TYR A 81 7.65 -3.52 8.07
C TYR A 81 9.06 -3.94 8.54
N ARG A 82 9.40 -5.23 8.44
CA ARG A 82 10.71 -5.76 8.88
C ARG A 82 11.92 -5.23 8.10
N TRP A 83 11.70 -4.58 6.96
CA TRP A 83 12.79 -4.01 6.14
C TRP A 83 13.33 -2.69 6.68
N PHE A 84 12.61 -2.09 7.63
CA PHE A 84 12.99 -0.85 8.28
C PHE A 84 13.79 -1.14 9.54
N THR A 85 14.94 -0.50 9.65
CA THR A 85 15.80 -0.53 10.84
C THR A 85 15.81 0.81 11.57
N GLU A 86 15.23 1.84 10.94
CA GLU A 86 15.17 3.22 11.43
C GLU A 86 13.86 3.88 10.97
N GLY A 87 13.61 5.10 11.44
CA GLY A 87 12.44 5.87 11.03
C GLY A 87 11.14 5.45 11.72
N PHE A 88 11.16 4.62 12.77
CA PHE A 88 9.97 4.18 13.50
C PHE A 88 9.14 5.31 14.16
N ALA A 89 9.65 6.55 14.13
CA ALA A 89 8.92 7.74 14.52
C ALA A 89 8.06 8.35 13.38
N THR A 90 8.17 7.84 12.15
CA THR A 90 7.32 8.30 11.04
C THR A 90 5.90 7.77 11.20
N LEU A 91 4.93 8.54 10.71
CA LEU A 91 3.52 8.19 10.78
C LEU A 91 3.23 6.84 10.12
N ASP A 92 3.83 6.58 8.95
CA ASP A 92 3.61 5.31 8.23
C ASP A 92 4.08 4.08 9.04
N LEU A 93 5.21 4.19 9.76
CA LEU A 93 5.71 3.07 10.59
C LEU A 93 4.93 2.94 11.90
N GLN A 94 4.44 4.03 12.47
CA GLN A 94 3.54 3.99 13.62
C GLN A 94 2.19 3.33 13.26
N ASP A 95 1.62 3.71 12.12
CA ASP A 95 0.38 3.13 11.60
C ASP A 95 0.54 1.63 11.29
N ALA A 96 1.66 1.25 10.68
CA ALA A 96 1.95 -0.15 10.40
C ALA A 96 2.04 -0.98 11.68
N ARG A 97 2.72 -0.45 12.71
CA ARG A 97 2.79 -1.11 14.02
C ARG A 97 1.41 -1.25 14.66
N ALA A 98 0.64 -0.16 14.71
CA ALA A 98 -0.69 -0.18 15.30
C ALA A 98 -1.61 -1.19 14.59
N LEU A 99 -1.55 -1.27 13.26
CA LEU A 99 -2.32 -2.26 12.52
C LEU A 99 -1.84 -3.70 12.79
N LEU A 100 -0.53 -3.95 12.88
CA LEU A 100 0.00 -5.26 13.26
C LEU A 100 -0.44 -5.70 14.66
N GLU A 101 -0.58 -4.76 15.60
CA GLU A 101 -1.09 -5.03 16.96
C GLU A 101 -2.59 -5.40 16.97
N VAL A 102 -3.36 -4.99 15.95
CA VAL A 102 -4.77 -5.39 15.78
C VAL A 102 -4.90 -6.72 15.03
N LEU A 103 -3.98 -7.01 14.11
CA LEU A 103 -4.01 -8.22 13.27
C LEU A 103 -3.44 -9.48 13.95
N GLN A 104 -3.32 -9.51 15.30
CA GLN A 104 -2.68 -10.57 16.09
C GLN A 104 -3.01 -11.99 15.63
#